data_AF-A0A519V079-F1
#
_entry.id   AF-A0A519V079-F1
#
_cell.length_a   1.000
_cell.length_b   1.000
_cell.length_c   1.000
_cell.angle_alpha   90.00
_cell.angle_beta   90.00
_cell.angle_gamma   90.00
#
_symmetry.space_group_name_H-M   'P 1'
#
loop_
_entity.id
_entity.type
_entity.pdbx_description
1 polymer ?
#
loop_
_entity_poly.entity_id
_entity_poly.type
_entity_poly.pdbx_seq_one_letter_code
_entity_poly.pdbx_strand_id
1 'polypeptide(L)' 'MDVKHCIESGLLDKFAKNQTNVEDTKMIENLLLESEELGEALEEILTRLENENFPYEKPIL' A
#
# COMPACT_ATOMS: atom_id res chain seq x y z
N MET A 1 3.93 -8.29 15.43
CA MET A 1 3.42 -8.65 14.10
C MET A 1 4.36 -7.99 13.11
N ASP A 2 4.95 -8.77 12.21
CA ASP A 2 6.17 -8.40 11.48
C ASP A 2 5.87 -7.84 10.08
N VAL A 3 6.80 -7.06 9.52
CA VAL A 3 6.78 -6.49 8.15
C VAL A 3 6.30 -7.51 7.10
N LYS A 4 6.89 -8.71 7.15
CA LYS A 4 6.55 -9.82 6.26
C LYS A 4 5.07 -10.22 6.33
N HIS A 5 4.48 -10.19 7.52
CA HIS A 5 3.06 -10.48 7.70
C HIS A 5 2.18 -9.38 7.10
N CYS A 6 2.56 -8.10 7.21
CA CYS A 6 1.82 -6.99 6.62
C CYS A 6 1.79 -7.06 5.08
N ILE A 7 2.90 -7.51 4.47
CA ILE A 7 3.02 -7.72 3.02
C ILE A 7 2.23 -8.96 2.59
N GLU A 8 2.45 -10.12 3.22
CA GLU A 8 1.85 -11.40 2.81
C GLU A 8 0.34 -11.48 3.06
N SER A 9 -0.17 -10.79 4.09
CA SER A 9 -1.60 -10.83 4.45
C SER A 9 -2.48 -9.90 3.62
N GLY A 10 -1.90 -9.09 2.72
CA GLY A 10 -2.63 -8.05 1.99
C GLY A 10 -3.12 -6.92 2.89
N LEU A 11 -2.52 -6.75 4.08
CA LEU A 11 -2.83 -5.65 4.99
C LEU A 11 -2.40 -4.32 4.36
N LEU A 12 -1.26 -4.30 3.67
CA LEU A 12 -0.78 -3.13 2.93
C LEU A 12 -1.74 -2.71 1.81
N ASP A 13 -2.30 -3.67 1.07
CA ASP A 13 -3.30 -3.38 0.03
C ASP A 13 -4.55 -2.71 0.63
N LYS A 14 -5.01 -3.18 1.79
CA LYS A 14 -6.14 -2.58 2.49
C LYS A 14 -5.78 -1.19 3.02
N PHE A 15 -4.57 -1.02 3.53
CA PHE A 15 -4.07 0.27 4.03
C PHE A 15 -4.01 1.30 2.90
N ALA A 16 -3.40 0.94 1.77
CA ALA A 16 -3.33 1.78 0.57
C ALA A 16 -4.71 2.18 0.03
N LYS A 17 -5.72 1.32 0.21
CA LYS A 17 -7.13 1.59 -0.16
C LYS A 17 -7.93 2.31 0.92
N ASN A 18 -7.34 2.69 2.05
CA ASN A 18 -8.02 3.23 3.23
C ASN A 18 -9.14 2.31 3.77
N GLN A 19 -8.95 0.99 3.66
CA GLN A 19 -9.88 -0.07 4.10
C GLN A 19 -9.41 -0.78 5.38
N THR A 20 -8.43 -0.24 6.08
CA THR A 20 -7.95 -0.73 7.38
C THR A 20 -8.71 -0.08 8.54
N ASN A 21 -8.73 -0.76 9.68
CA ASN A 21 -9.21 -0.15 10.92
C ASN A 21 -8.12 0.77 11.52
N VAL A 22 -8.49 1.58 12.51
CA VAL A 22 -7.59 2.58 13.12
C VAL A 22 -6.39 1.94 13.83
N GLU A 23 -6.55 0.73 14.37
CA GLU A 23 -5.48 0.02 15.08
C GLU A 23 -4.41 -0.48 14.09
N ASP A 24 -4.84 -1.13 13.00
CA ASP A 24 -3.98 -1.60 11.92
C ASP A 24 -3.29 -0.43 11.21
N THR A 25 -4.00 0.67 10.96
CA THR A 25 -3.42 1.88 10.34
C THR A 25 -2.25 2.42 11.17
N LYS A 26 -2.44 2.61 12.48
CA LYS A 26 -1.36 3.09 13.37
C LYS A 26 -0.20 2.13 13.45
N MET A 27 -0.49 0.82 13.43
CA MET A 27 0.55 -0.19 13.46
C MET A 27 1.40 -0.13 12.19
N ILE A 28 0.77 -0.03 11.01
CA ILE A 28 1.47 0.09 9.73
C ILE A 28 2.28 1.40 9.67
N GLU A 29 1.73 2.52 10.12
CA GLU A 29 2.44 3.80 10.20
C GLU A 29 3.72 3.69 11.05
N ASN A 30 3.64 3.03 12.22
CA ASN A 30 4.82 2.81 13.05
C ASN A 30 5.85 1.90 12.36
N LEU A 31 5.42 0.83 11.70
CA LEU A 31 6.32 -0.06 10.97
C LEU A 31 6.97 0.63 9.76
N LEU A 32 6.27 1.55 9.09
CA LEU A 32 6.82 2.34 7.97
C LEU A 32 7.96 3.26 8.42
N LEU A 33 7.95 3.71 9.68
CA LEU A 33 9.05 4.50 10.24
C LEU A 33 10.30 3.67 10.52
N GLU A 34 10.14 2.36 10.74
CA GLU A 34 11.21 1.44 11.13
C GLU A 34 11.69 0.55 9.98
N SER A 35 10.93 0.45 8.88
CA SER A 35 11.19 -0.47 7.77
C SER A 35 11.06 0.20 6.41
N GLU A 36 12.20 0.35 5.74
CA GLU A 36 12.29 0.82 4.35
C GLU A 36 11.63 -0.17 3.38
N GLU A 37 11.81 -1.48 3.59
CA GLU A 37 11.19 -2.56 2.79
C GLU A 37 9.66 -2.46 2.77
N LEU A 38 9.04 -2.11 3.90
CA LEU A 38 7.59 -1.90 3.97
C LEU A 38 7.16 -0.65 3.19
N GLY A 39 7.99 0.38 3.18
CA GLY A 39 7.78 1.61 2.41
C GLY A 39 7.80 1.35 0.90
N GLU A 40 8.80 0.62 0.42
CA GLU A 40 8.91 0.21 -0.99
C GLU A 40 7.70 -0.62 -1.42
N ALA A 41 7.32 -1.62 -0.61
CA ALA A 41 6.14 -2.46 -0.88
C ALA A 41 4.84 -1.63 -0.95
N LEU A 42 4.71 -0.61 -0.10
CA LEU A 42 3.55 0.28 -0.11
C LEU A 42 3.55 1.17 -1.36
N GLU A 43 4.71 1.70 -1.77
CA GLU A 43 4.85 2.54 -2.96
C GLU A 43 4.50 1.76 -4.24
N GLU A 44 4.92 0.50 -4.36
CA GLU A 44 4.52 -0.36 -5.48
C GLU A 44 3.00 -0.55 -5.55
N ILE A 45 2.36 -0.77 -4.40
CA ILE A 45 0.91 -0.93 -4.32
C ILE A 45 0.21 0.37 -4.70
N LEU A 46 0.65 1.51 -4.19
CA LEU A 46 0.08 2.82 -4.52
C LEU A 46 0.22 3.11 -6.02
N THR A 47 1.41 2.86 -6.59
CA THR A 47 1.67 3.02 -8.04
C THR A 47 0.74 2.14 -8.87
N ARG A 48 0.51 0.89 -8.46
CA ARG A 48 -0.44 -0.01 -9.13
C ARG A 48 -1.87 0.52 -9.03
N LEU A 49 -2.30 0.99 -7.87
CA LEU A 49 -3.64 1.55 -7.67
C LEU A 49 -3.87 2.84 -8.46
N GLU A 50 -2.85 3.68 -8.60
CA GLU A 50 -2.91 4.86 -9.46
C GLU A 50 -3.06 4.47 -10.94
N ASN A 51 -2.29 3.48 -11.41
CA ASN A 51 -2.40 2.96 -12.78
C ASN A 51 -3.72 2.22 -13.04
N GLU A 52 -4.30 1.57 -12.03
CA GLU A 52 -5.62 0.93 -12.14
C GLU A 52 -6.76 1.95 -12.16
N ASN A 53 -6.62 3.08 -11.46
CA ASN A 53 -7.61 4.17 -11.45
C ASN A 53 -7.48 5.14 -12.64
N PHE A 54 -6.30 5.20 -13.25
CA PHE A 54 -6.08 5.89 -14.52
C PHE A 54 -5.85 4.86 -15.64
N PRO A 55 -6.93 4.29 -16.24
CA PRO A 55 -6.77 3.69 -17.54
C PRO A 55 -6.31 4.83 -18.45
N TYR A 56 -5.08 4.79 -18.93
CA TYR A 56 -4.58 5.72 -19.95
C TYR A 56 -5.68 5.91 -21.00
N GLU A 57 -6.33 7.07 -21.01
CA GLU A 57 -7.04 7.54 -22.19
C GLU A 57 -5.97 7.73 -23.24
N LYS A 58 -5.78 6.66 -24.02
CA LYS A 58 -4.91 6.63 -25.18
C LYS A 58 -5.18 7.92 -25.96
N PRO A 59 -4.20 8.80 -26.19
CA PRO A 59 -4.45 10.00 -26.96
C PRO A 59 -4.95 9.54 -28.32
N ILE A 60 -6.18 9.94 -28.66
CA ILE A 60 -6.73 9.76 -29.99
C ILE A 60 -5.88 10.66 -30.88
N LEU A 61 -4.88 10.04 -31.54
CA LEU A 61 -4.14 10.63 -32.66
C LEU A 61 -5.06 10.73 -33.88
#